data_AF-E9J995-F1
#
_entry.id   AF-E9J995-F1
#
_cell.length_a   1.000
_cell.length_b   1.000
_cell.length_c   1.000
_cell.angle_alpha   90.00
_cell.angle_beta   90.00
_cell.angle_gamma   90.00
#
_symmetry.space_group_name_H-M   'P 1'
#
loop_
_entity.id
_entity.type
_entity.pdbx_description
1 polymer ?
#
loop_
_entity_poly.entity_id
_entity_poly.type
_entity_poly.pdbx_seq_one_letter_code
_entity_poly.pdbx_strand_id
1 'polypeptide(L)' 'MYNTQEFNFIKFADKYSTGSSLMPQKRNPDCMELIRGKTGTILGKALAHHFLLFQYIKTCFKCIPSRTGSHHDVKLMSK' A
#
# COMPACT_ATOMS: atom_id res chain seq x y z
N MET A 1 7.14 -22.20 -4.11
CA MET A 1 7.65 -23.13 -3.07
C MET A 1 6.75 -24.34 -2.91
N TYR A 2 5.49 -24.19 -2.46
CA TYR A 2 4.64 -25.36 -2.19
C TYR A 2 4.09 -26.10 -3.43
N ASN A 3 4.08 -25.47 -4.60
CA ASN A 3 3.63 -26.03 -5.89
C ASN A 3 4.77 -26.12 -6.92
N THR A 4 6.02 -26.28 -6.48
CA THR A 4 7.10 -26.63 -7.43
C THR A 4 7.17 -28.15 -7.61
N GLN A 5 7.80 -28.62 -8.69
CA GLN A 5 7.85 -30.05 -9.02
C GLN A 5 8.56 -30.88 -7.95
N GLU A 6 9.50 -30.28 -7.23
CA GLU A 6 10.33 -30.94 -6.21
C GLU A 6 9.56 -31.15 -4.89
N PHE A 7 8.63 -30.25 -4.56
CA PHE A 7 7.90 -30.27 -3.28
C PHE A 7 6.47 -30.81 -3.42
N ASN A 8 5.76 -30.45 -4.49
CA ASN A 8 4.44 -30.98 -4.88
C ASN A 8 3.40 -31.14 -3.73
N PHE A 9 3.41 -30.24 -2.74
CA PHE A 9 2.52 -30.31 -1.58
C PHE A 9 1.09 -29.84 -1.89
N ILE A 10 0.93 -28.96 -2.88
CA ILE A 10 -0.33 -28.34 -3.23
C ILE A 10 -0.45 -28.35 -4.76
N LYS A 11 -1.58 -28.82 -5.30
CA LYS A 11 -1.90 -28.74 -6.73
C LYS A 11 -2.94 -27.65 -6.99
N PHE A 12 -2.68 -26.78 -7.96
CA PHE A 12 -3.64 -25.78 -8.40
C PHE A 12 -4.62 -26.36 -9.43
N ALA A 13 -5.86 -25.90 -9.38
CA ALA A 13 -6.84 -26.20 -10.42
C ALA A 13 -6.46 -25.51 -11.74
N ASP A 14 -6.80 -26.15 -12.85
CA ASP A 14 -6.51 -25.73 -14.23
C ASP A 14 -7.02 -24.32 -14.53
N LYS A 15 -8.06 -23.88 -13.83
CA LYS A 15 -8.64 -22.53 -13.98
C LYS A 15 -7.74 -21.41 -13.44
N TYR A 16 -6.82 -21.73 -12.52
CA TYR A 16 -5.95 -20.76 -11.82
C TYR A 16 -4.46 -20.96 -12.15
N SER A 17 -4.14 -21.81 -13.12
CA SER A 17 -2.78 -22.07 -13.57
C SER A 17 -2.75 -22.13 -15.09
N THR A 18 -1.82 -21.42 -15.72
CA THR A 18 -1.67 -21.52 -17.17
C THR A 18 -0.69 -22.66 -17.48
N GLY A 19 -1.07 -23.55 -18.39
CA GLY A 19 -0.15 -24.55 -18.94
C GLY A 19 0.79 -23.91 -19.95
N SER A 20 2.07 -24.27 -19.93
CA SER A 20 2.95 -23.93 -21.05
C SER A 20 2.48 -24.65 -22.31
N SER A 21 2.35 -23.92 -23.43
CA SER A 21 1.96 -24.49 -24.72
C SER A 21 2.92 -25.57 -25.23
N LEU A 22 4.18 -25.52 -24.81
CA LEU A 22 5.23 -26.48 -25.19
C LEU A 22 5.34 -27.68 -24.24
N MET A 23 4.91 -27.53 -22.98
CA MET A 23 5.14 -28.52 -21.92
C MET A 23 3.86 -28.77 -21.12
N PRO A 24 3.11 -29.84 -21.42
CA PRO A 24 1.80 -30.08 -20.82
C PRO A 24 1.87 -30.37 -19.31
N GLN A 25 2.98 -30.91 -18.82
CA GLN A 25 3.24 -31.14 -17.39
C GLN A 25 3.62 -29.87 -16.61
N LYS A 26 3.91 -28.75 -17.30
CA LYS A 26 4.34 -27.50 -16.67
C LYS A 26 3.15 -26.58 -16.49
N ARG A 27 2.68 -26.48 -15.24
CA ARG A 27 1.64 -25.54 -14.80
C ARG A 27 2.27 -24.37 -14.07
N ASN A 28 2.03 -23.15 -14.56
CA ASN A 28 2.54 -21.93 -13.97
C ASN A 28 1.50 -21.31 -13.02
N PRO A 29 1.87 -20.93 -11.79
CA PRO A 29 0.96 -20.29 -10.85
C PRO A 29 0.86 -18.77 -11.08
N ASP A 30 0.42 -18.36 -12.27
CA ASP A 30 0.46 -16.96 -12.71
C ASP A 30 -0.37 -16.03 -11.82
N CYS A 31 -1.50 -16.51 -11.28
CA CYS A 31 -2.30 -15.74 -10.33
C CYS A 31 -1.49 -15.30 -9.11
N MET A 32 -0.65 -16.18 -8.55
CA MET A 32 0.18 -15.84 -7.39
C MET A 32 1.32 -14.90 -7.76
N GLU A 33 1.87 -15.03 -8.96
CA GLU A 33 2.90 -14.11 -9.46
C GLU A 33 2.35 -12.70 -9.70
N LEU A 34 1.15 -12.60 -10.26
CA LEU A 34 0.44 -11.34 -10.46
C LEU A 34 0.10 -10.67 -9.12
N ILE A 35 -0.41 -11.44 -8.15
CA ILE A 35 -0.67 -10.94 -6.80
C ILE A 35 0.62 -10.36 -6.22
N ARG A 36 1.72 -11.12 -6.24
CA ARG A 36 3.02 -10.66 -5.73
C ARG A 36 3.48 -9.36 -6.39
N GLY A 37 3.33 -9.22 -7.71
CA GLY A 37 3.69 -8.00 -8.43
C GLY A 37 2.83 -6.80 -8.02
N LYS A 38 1.53 -7.01 -7.81
CA LYS A 38 0.59 -5.93 -7.48
C LYS A 38 0.65 -5.47 -6.02
N THR A 39 1.07 -6.35 -5.11
CA THR A 39 1.17 -6.05 -3.67
C THR A 39 2.05 -4.83 -3.40
N GLY A 40 3.18 -4.68 -4.12
CA GLY A 40 4.08 -3.54 -3.96
C GLY A 40 3.42 -2.18 -4.26
N THR A 41 2.64 -2.10 -5.34
CA THR A 41 1.92 -0.87 -5.71
C THR A 41 0.84 -0.51 -4.69
N ILE A 42 0.11 -1.51 -4.19
CA ILE A 42 -0.98 -1.29 -3.22
C ILE A 42 -0.39 -0.81 -1.88
N LEU A 43 0.69 -1.43 -1.41
CA LEU A 43 1.39 -1.00 -0.20
C LEU A 43 1.93 0.42 -0.32
N GLY A 44 2.53 0.79 -1.45
CA GLY A 44 3.01 2.15 -1.68
C GLY A 44 1.89 3.19 -1.60
N LYS A 45 0.73 2.90 -2.22
CA LYS A 45 -0.45 3.78 -2.15
C LYS A 45 -1.00 3.91 -0.72
N ALA A 46 -1.07 2.79 0.00
CA ALA A 46 -1.57 2.79 1.38
C ALA A 46 -0.67 3.61 2.32
N LEU A 47 0.66 3.45 2.21
CA LEU A 47 1.63 4.20 2.99
C LEU A 47 1.57 5.71 2.67
N ALA A 48 1.50 6.07 1.39
CA ALA A 48 1.37 7.46 0.98
C ALA A 48 0.09 8.11 1.54
N HIS A 49 -1.05 7.41 1.43
CA HIS A 49 -2.32 7.88 1.97
C HIS A 49 -2.26 8.07 3.50
N HIS A 50 -1.69 7.10 4.22
CA HIS A 50 -1.52 7.18 5.66
C HIS A 50 -0.64 8.38 6.07
N PHE A 51 0.47 8.61 5.37
CA PHE A 51 1.38 9.71 5.66
C PHE A 51 0.72 11.09 5.44
N LEU A 52 -0.02 11.24 4.33
CA LEU A 52 -0.74 12.49 4.04
C LEU A 52 -1.83 12.77 5.08
N LEU A 53 -2.61 11.77 5.47
CA LEU A 53 -3.61 11.90 6.54
C LEU A 53 -2.97 12.30 7.87
N PHE A 54 -1.85 11.69 8.23
CA PHE A 54 -1.15 12.00 9.47
C PHE A 54 -0.61 13.43 9.49
N GLN A 55 -0.05 13.89 8.36
CA GLN A 55 0.38 15.28 8.21
C GLN A 55 -0.80 16.25 8.25
N TYR A 56 -1.93 15.90 7.62
CA TYR A 56 -3.15 16.71 7.63
C TYR A 56 -3.68 16.91 9.05
N ILE A 57 -3.81 15.84 9.83
CA ILE A 57 -4.27 15.91 11.22
C ILE A 57 -3.32 16.78 12.06
N LYS A 58 -2.00 16.62 11.92
CA LYS A 58 -1.03 17.47 12.63
C LYS A 58 -1.14 18.95 12.28
N THR A 59 -1.34 19.28 11.00
CA THR A 59 -1.54 20.66 10.56
C THR A 59 -2.84 21.25 11.11
N CYS A 60 -3.93 20.47 11.12
CA CYS A 60 -5.21 20.90 11.70
C CYS A 60 -5.09 21.22 13.19
N PHE A 61 -4.39 20.40 13.98
CA PHE A 61 -4.14 20.69 15.40
C PHE A 61 -3.23 21.91 15.63
N LYS A 62 -2.24 22.13 14.75
CA LYS A 62 -1.35 23.30 14.81
C LYS A 62 -2.06 24.61 14.48
N CYS A 63 -3.09 24.55 13.63
CA CYS A 63 -3.90 25.72 13.23
C CYS A 63 -5.05 26.05 14.18
N ILE A 64 -5.27 25.32 15.29
CA ILE A 64 -6.24 25.76 16.31
C ILE A 64 -5.60 26.94 17.05
N PRO A 65 -6.09 28.19 16.89
CA PRO A 65 -5.58 29.30 17.67
C PRO A 65 -5.92 29.03 19.13
N SER A 66 -4.88 28.93 19.97
CA SER A 66 -5.03 28.92 21.41
C SER A 66 -5.74 30.21 21.83
N ARG A 67 -7.03 30.09 22.14
CA ARG A 67 -7.87 31.18 22.65
C ARG A 67 -7.48 31.50 24.09
N THR A 68 -6.27 32.02 24.29
CA THR A 68 -5.85 32.66 25.54
C THR A 68 -5.61 34.12 25.23
N GLY A 69 -6.66 34.91 25.44
CA GLY A 69 -6.58 36.37 25.31
C GLY A 69 -5.67 36.94 26.38
N SER A 70 -4.66 37.69 25.95
CA SER A 70 -4.03 38.73 26.77
C SER A 70 -3.58 39.88 25.86
N HIS A 71 -4.53 40.77 25.59
CA HIS A 71 -4.46 42.23 25.38
C HIS A 71 -3.20 42.99 24.91
N HIS A 72 -2.17 42.40 24.29
CA HIS A 72 -0.95 43.15 23.95
C HIS A 72 -0.42 43.10 22.50
N ASP A 73 -0.96 42.27 21.60
CA ASP A 73 -0.33 42.04 20.29
C ASP A 73 -1.08 42.62 19.09
N VAL A 74 -1.37 43.94 19.08
CA VAL A 74 -1.93 44.65 17.91
C VAL A 74 -0.88 45.50 17.18
N LYS A 75 0.41 45.40 17.51
CA LYS A 75 1.43 46.35 17.00
C LYS A 75 2.47 45.81 16.01
N LEU A 76 2.33 44.58 15.53
CA LEU A 76 3.32 43.95 14.62
C LEU A 76 2.74 43.50 13.27
N MET A 77 1.69 44.16 12.76
CA MET A 77 1.18 43.94 11.40
C MET A 77 1.02 45.24 10.60
N SER A 78 1.95 46.19 10.78
CA SER A 78 2.09 47.34 9.89
C SER A 78 3.54 47.79 9.81
N LYS A 79 4.39 46.96 9.22
CA LYS A 79 5.68 47.34 8.61
C LYS A 79 6.09 46.29 7.59
#